data_AF-A0A388TE86-F1
#
_entry.id   AF-A0A388TE86-F1
#
_cell.length_a   1.000
_cell.length_b   1.000
_cell.length_c   1.000
_cell.angle_alpha   90.00
_cell.angle_beta   90.00
_cell.angle_gamma   90.00
#
_symmetry.space_group_name_H-M   'P 1'
#
loop_
_entity.id
_entity.type
_entity.pdbx_description
1 polymer ?
#
loop_
_entity_poly.entity_id
_entity_poly.type
_entity_poly.pdbx_seq_one_letter_code
_entity_poly.pdbx_strand_id
1 'polypeptide(L)'
;MSPLLGFSFCCDFSFSRLQALLKKYSPENIWSNFTAQDLQELGLKPARSAEILRLRDTLNLAKYQERLRRQNISVIDYYQAEYPALLKEIYDPPLVLYKKGALNLANCRGTAVVGTRYPDNYGLKSTAEIVSALSGQTIVSGLALGIDTAAHQKALETGLPTI
;
A
#
# COMPACT_ATOMS: atom_id res chain seq x y z
N MET A 1 -10.97 -4.73 12.75
CA MET A 1 -10.47 -5.46 11.56
C MET A 1 -10.58 -4.50 10.40
N SER A 2 -9.57 -4.43 9.52
CA SER A 2 -9.65 -3.53 8.36
C SER A 2 -10.82 -3.97 7.46
N PRO A 3 -11.83 -3.13 7.21
CA PRO A 3 -12.97 -3.47 6.35
C PRO A 3 -12.56 -3.79 4.91
N LEU A 4 -11.42 -3.25 4.47
CA LEU A 4 -10.96 -3.39 3.09
C LEU A 4 -10.00 -4.57 2.88
N LEU A 5 -9.61 -5.28 3.94
CA LEU A 5 -8.62 -6.35 3.86
C LEU A 5 -8.99 -7.47 2.88
N GLY A 6 -10.28 -7.82 2.77
CA GLY A 6 -10.72 -8.83 1.81
C GLY A 6 -10.43 -8.44 0.36
N PHE A 7 -10.61 -7.17 0.00
CA PHE A 7 -10.39 -6.69 -1.37
C PHE A 7 -8.92 -6.73 -1.80
N SER A 8 -7.97 -6.79 -0.86
CA SER A 8 -6.54 -6.97 -1.18
C SER A 8 -6.24 -8.28 -1.92
N PHE A 9 -7.12 -9.27 -1.81
CA PHE A 9 -7.01 -10.55 -2.52
C PHE A 9 -7.63 -10.51 -3.93
N CYS A 10 -8.25 -9.39 -4.30
CA CYS A 10 -8.89 -9.17 -5.59
C CYS A 10 -8.12 -8.12 -6.38
N CYS A 11 -7.20 -8.54 -7.25
CA CYS A 11 -6.41 -7.64 -8.10
C CYS A 11 -7.28 -6.77 -9.03
N ASP A 12 -8.52 -7.18 -9.29
CA ASP A 12 -9.47 -6.42 -10.10
C ASP A 12 -10.13 -5.26 -9.33
N PHE A 13 -9.91 -5.11 -8.03
CA PHE A 13 -10.56 -4.06 -7.26
C PHE A 13 -9.74 -2.76 -7.22
N SER A 14 -10.10 -1.84 -8.11
CA SER A 14 -9.65 -0.44 -8.04
C SER A 14 -10.43 0.35 -6.99
N PHE A 15 -9.89 1.50 -6.63
CA PHE A 15 -10.55 2.47 -5.77
C PHE A 15 -11.88 2.95 -6.35
N SER A 16 -11.97 3.16 -7.67
CA SER A 16 -13.23 3.54 -8.31
C SER A 16 -14.32 2.48 -8.15
N ARG A 17 -13.95 1.18 -8.23
CA ARG A 17 -14.90 0.07 -7.99
C ARG A 17 -15.34 0.01 -6.53
N LEU A 18 -14.42 0.25 -5.60
CA LEU A 18 -14.75 0.37 -4.18
C LEU A 18 -15.73 1.52 -3.93
N GLN A 19 -15.48 2.71 -4.49
CA GLN A 19 -16.36 3.88 -4.36
C GLN A 19 -17.77 3.61 -4.87
N ALA A 20 -17.92 2.86 -5.96
CA ALA A 20 -19.23 2.48 -6.48
C ALA A 20 -19.99 1.55 -5.51
N LEU A 21 -19.32 0.59 -4.87
CA LEU A 21 -19.94 -0.24 -3.82
C LEU A 21 -20.31 0.56 -2.57
N LEU A 22 -19.49 1.55 -2.20
CA LEU A 22 -19.74 2.40 -1.03
C LEU A 22 -20.97 3.31 -1.16
N LYS A 23 -21.49 3.49 -2.38
CA LYS A 23 -22.80 4.13 -2.59
C LYS A 23 -23.96 3.27 -2.08
N LYS A 24 -23.75 1.95 -1.94
CA LYS A 24 -24.76 0.96 -1.54
C LYS A 24 -24.52 0.39 -0.14
N TYR A 25 -23.26 0.27 0.28
CA TYR A 25 -22.86 -0.38 1.53
C TYR A 25 -21.98 0.51 2.39
N SER A 26 -22.09 0.36 3.71
CA SER A 26 -21.17 1.02 4.64
C SER A 26 -19.78 0.37 4.58
N PRO A 27 -18.69 1.12 4.85
CA PRO A 27 -17.33 0.58 4.82
C PRO A 27 -17.18 -0.67 5.69
N GLU A 28 -17.79 -0.71 6.88
CA GLU A 28 -17.57 -1.76 7.89
C GLU A 28 -18.00 -3.15 7.39
N ASN A 29 -19.05 -3.21 6.57
CA ASN A 29 -19.68 -4.46 6.16
C ASN A 29 -19.61 -4.70 4.64
N ILE A 30 -18.90 -3.83 3.91
CA ILE A 30 -18.87 -3.87 2.44
C ILE A 30 -18.35 -5.22 1.91
N TRP A 31 -17.28 -5.78 2.49
CA TRP A 31 -16.75 -7.08 2.08
C TRP A 31 -17.76 -8.23 2.21
N SER A 32 -18.59 -8.20 3.24
CA SER A 32 -19.52 -9.29 3.54
C SER A 32 -20.82 -9.21 2.74
N ASN A 33 -21.19 -8.03 2.24
CA ASN A 33 -22.56 -7.75 1.81
C ASN A 33 -22.76 -7.55 0.30
N PHE A 34 -21.70 -7.35 -0.48
CA PHE A 34 -21.84 -7.20 -1.94
C PHE A 34 -22.39 -8.48 -2.61
N THR A 35 -23.10 -8.32 -3.71
CA THR A 35 -23.73 -9.41 -4.46
C THR A 35 -23.03 -9.67 -5.79
N ALA A 36 -23.38 -10.79 -6.44
CA ALA A 36 -22.91 -11.10 -7.80
C ALA A 36 -23.35 -10.02 -8.81
N GLN A 37 -24.52 -9.43 -8.59
CA GLN A 37 -25.06 -8.37 -9.44
C GLN A 37 -24.24 -7.10 -9.30
N ASP A 38 -23.88 -6.70 -8.07
CA ASP A 38 -23.02 -5.52 -7.86
C ASP A 38 -21.69 -5.67 -8.60
N LEU A 39 -21.05 -6.84 -8.50
CA LEU A 39 -19.80 -7.11 -9.21
C LEU A 39 -19.95 -7.02 -10.73
N GLN A 40 -21.08 -7.48 -11.27
CA GLN A 40 -21.37 -7.39 -12.70
C GLN A 40 -21.62 -5.94 -13.16
N GLU A 41 -22.31 -5.14 -12.35
CA GLU A 41 -22.50 -3.69 -12.59
C GLU A 41 -21.16 -2.93 -12.59
N LEU A 42 -20.15 -3.43 -11.86
CA LEU A 42 -18.76 -2.91 -11.90
C LEU A 42 -17.95 -3.38 -13.11
N GLY A 43 -18.58 -4.09 -14.04
CA GLY A 43 -17.97 -4.62 -15.27
C GLY A 43 -17.20 -5.92 -15.08
N LEU A 44 -17.39 -6.64 -13.97
CA LEU A 44 -16.78 -7.96 -13.77
C LEU A 44 -17.62 -9.05 -14.46
N LYS A 45 -16.94 -9.93 -15.20
CA LYS A 45 -17.60 -11.05 -15.89
C LYS A 45 -18.24 -12.00 -14.87
N PRO A 46 -19.36 -12.68 -15.20
CA PRO A 46 -20.05 -13.59 -14.27
C PRO A 46 -19.15 -14.65 -13.63
N ALA A 47 -18.24 -15.24 -14.40
CA ALA A 47 -17.27 -16.22 -13.89
C ALA A 47 -16.38 -15.62 -12.78
N ARG A 48 -15.86 -14.41 -13.01
CA ARG A 48 -15.01 -13.71 -12.04
C ARG A 48 -15.80 -13.27 -10.80
N SER A 49 -17.03 -12.81 -10.98
CA SER A 49 -17.92 -12.46 -9.87
C SER A 49 -18.20 -13.66 -8.97
N ALA A 50 -18.42 -14.85 -9.55
CA ALA A 50 -18.59 -16.08 -8.80
C ALA A 50 -17.31 -16.50 -8.04
N GLU A 51 -16.13 -16.33 -8.63
CA GLU A 51 -14.85 -16.57 -7.96
C GLU A 51 -14.65 -15.66 -6.75
N ILE A 52 -14.94 -14.36 -6.88
CA ILE A 52 -14.81 -13.39 -5.79
C ILE A 52 -15.76 -13.72 -4.63
N LEU A 53 -16.99 -14.12 -4.93
CA LEU A 53 -17.94 -14.55 -3.89
C LEU A 53 -17.47 -15.81 -3.17
N ARG A 54 -16.97 -16.81 -3.91
CA ARG A 54 -16.38 -18.01 -3.30
C ARG A 54 -15.18 -17.67 -2.43
N LEU A 55 -14.32 -16.76 -2.88
CA LEU A 55 -13.20 -16.28 -2.09
C LEU A 55 -13.68 -15.61 -0.80
N ARG A 56 -14.65 -14.70 -0.88
CA ARG A 56 -15.26 -14.05 0.30
C ARG A 56 -15.76 -15.08 1.31
N ASP A 57 -16.47 -16.10 0.84
CA ASP A 57 -17.11 -17.10 1.71
C ASP A 57 -16.09 -18.08 2.32
N THR A 58 -14.95 -18.30 1.67
CA THR A 58 -13.90 -19.23 2.15
C THR A 58 -12.77 -18.55 2.92
N LEU A 59 -12.58 -17.25 2.74
CA LEU A 59 -11.46 -16.50 3.32
C LEU A 59 -11.73 -16.18 4.79
N ASN A 60 -10.92 -16.78 5.68
CA ASN A 60 -10.93 -16.42 7.09
C ASN A 60 -10.00 -15.20 7.34
N LEU A 61 -10.57 -14.00 7.24
CA LEU A 61 -9.85 -12.74 7.46
C LEU A 61 -9.28 -12.61 8.88
N ALA A 62 -9.97 -13.11 9.90
CA ALA A 62 -9.49 -13.09 11.28
C ALA A 62 -8.18 -13.87 11.44
N LYS A 63 -8.15 -15.10 10.91
CA LYS A 63 -6.96 -15.96 10.92
C LYS A 63 -5.83 -15.34 10.10
N TYR A 64 -6.15 -14.72 8.96
CA TYR A 64 -5.14 -14.05 8.13
C TYR A 64 -4.54 -12.83 8.85
N GLN A 65 -5.37 -11.99 9.46
CA GLN A 65 -4.90 -10.83 10.21
C GLN A 65 -4.04 -11.25 11.41
N GLU A 66 -4.40 -12.32 12.13
CA GLU A 66 -3.58 -12.84 13.22
C GLU A 66 -2.21 -13.36 12.72
N ARG A 67 -2.17 -13.99 11.54
CA ARG A 67 -0.91 -14.39 10.91
C ARG A 67 -0.01 -13.17 10.62
N LEU A 68 -0.58 -12.09 10.07
CA LEU A 68 0.16 -10.85 9.79
C LEU A 68 0.69 -10.22 11.08
N ARG A 69 -0.14 -10.17 12.12
CA ARG A 69 0.24 -9.65 13.45
C ARG A 69 1.43 -10.41 14.04
N ARG A 70 1.44 -11.75 13.95
CA ARG A 70 2.57 -12.59 14.40
C ARG A 70 3.86 -12.34 13.62
N GLN A 71 3.77 -11.81 12.41
CA GLN A 71 4.91 -11.43 11.57
C GLN A 71 5.32 -9.96 11.72
N ASN A 72 4.72 -9.24 12.68
CA ASN A 72 4.87 -7.79 12.87
C ASN A 72 4.50 -6.98 11.62
N ILE A 73 3.47 -7.44 10.89
CA ILE A 73 2.90 -6.74 9.75
C ILE A 73 1.57 -6.12 10.18
N SER A 74 1.51 -4.80 10.08
CA SER A 74 0.29 -4.02 10.26
C SER A 74 -0.43 -3.83 8.91
N VAL A 75 -1.75 -3.76 8.98
CA VAL A 75 -2.63 -3.53 7.83
C VAL A 75 -3.20 -2.13 7.99
N ILE A 76 -2.93 -1.27 7.02
CA ILE A 76 -3.40 0.11 6.98
C ILE A 76 -4.37 0.25 5.80
N ASP A 77 -5.66 0.48 6.04
CA ASP A 77 -6.61 0.74 4.95
C ASP A 77 -6.80 2.23 4.65
N TYR A 78 -7.39 2.49 3.49
CA TYR A 78 -7.67 3.84 2.98
C TYR A 78 -8.37 4.79 3.98
N TYR A 79 -9.18 4.26 4.89
CA TYR A 79 -9.95 5.07 5.85
C TYR A 79 -9.21 5.33 7.15
N GLN A 80 -8.11 4.62 7.43
CA GLN A 80 -7.35 4.83 8.65
C GLN A 80 -6.55 6.13 8.61
N ALA A 81 -6.42 6.77 9.78
CA ALA A 81 -5.68 8.02 9.94
C ALA A 81 -4.18 7.88 9.63
N GLU A 82 -3.64 6.67 9.72
CA GLU A 82 -2.25 6.38 9.37
C GLU A 82 -2.00 6.33 7.85
N TYR A 83 -3.04 6.19 7.04
CA TYR A 83 -2.87 6.14 5.59
C TYR A 83 -2.31 7.47 5.05
N PRO A 84 -1.21 7.46 4.27
CA PRO A 84 -0.56 8.69 3.82
C PRO A 84 -1.51 9.58 3.00
N ALA A 85 -1.65 10.85 3.39
CA ALA A 85 -2.57 11.79 2.74
C ALA A 85 -2.28 11.96 1.23
N LEU A 86 -1.01 12.19 0.87
CA LEU A 86 -0.60 12.33 -0.54
C LEU A 86 -0.88 11.08 -1.37
N LEU A 87 -0.84 9.89 -0.76
CA LEU A 87 -1.15 8.66 -1.48
C LEU A 87 -2.65 8.55 -1.80
N LYS A 88 -3.53 9.23 -1.07
CA LYS A 88 -4.96 9.30 -1.41
C LYS A 88 -5.25 10.14 -2.64
N GLU A 89 -4.31 11.00 -3.05
CA GLU A 89 -4.49 11.95 -4.16
C GLU A 89 -4.15 11.33 -5.53
N ILE A 90 -3.53 10.15 -5.56
CA ILE A 90 -3.24 9.47 -6.83
C ILE A 90 -4.54 8.97 -7.48
N TYR A 91 -4.51 8.70 -8.79
CA TYR A 91 -5.68 8.28 -9.55
C TYR A 91 -6.38 7.03 -9.00
N ASP A 92 -5.60 6.03 -8.57
CA ASP A 92 -6.11 4.77 -8.02
C ASP A 92 -5.35 4.42 -6.74
N PRO A 93 -5.71 5.02 -5.58
CA PRO A 93 -5.01 4.78 -4.33
C PRO A 93 -5.17 3.33 -3.88
N PRO A 94 -4.10 2.66 -3.42
CA PRO A 94 -4.20 1.28 -2.95
C PRO A 94 -5.16 1.19 -1.76
N LEU A 95 -6.10 0.24 -1.81
CA LEU A 95 -7.13 0.08 -0.78
C LEU A 95 -6.55 -0.26 0.60
N VAL A 96 -5.45 -1.01 0.59
CA VAL A 96 -4.77 -1.55 1.76
C VAL A 96 -3.26 -1.47 1.56
N LEU A 97 -2.55 -1.02 2.58
CA LEU A 97 -1.11 -1.07 2.71
C LEU A 97 -0.71 -2.10 3.77
N TYR A 98 0.28 -2.93 3.46
CA TYR A 98 0.93 -3.79 4.43
C TYR A 98 2.22 -3.14 4.88
N LYS A 99 2.32 -2.81 6.17
CA LYS A 99 3.48 -2.14 6.74
C LYS A 99 4.18 -3.04 7.74
N LYS A 100 5.47 -3.25 7.52
CA LYS A 100 6.38 -3.90 8.47
C LYS A 100 7.43 -2.89 8.94
N GLY A 101 7.41 -2.55 10.22
CA GLY A 101 8.27 -1.52 10.80
C GLY A 101 7.49 -0.53 11.68
N ALA A 102 8.22 0.37 12.33
CA ALA A 102 7.66 1.27 13.35
C ALA A 102 7.27 2.65 12.83
N LEU A 103 7.67 3.01 11.60
CA LEU A 103 7.43 4.35 11.07
C LEU A 103 5.93 4.63 10.92
N ASN A 104 5.50 5.80 11.39
CA ASN A 104 4.13 6.28 11.22
C ASN A 104 4.00 7.00 9.87
N LEU A 105 3.08 6.55 9.04
CA LEU A 105 2.91 7.04 7.67
C LEU A 105 2.02 8.30 7.56
N ALA A 106 1.25 8.64 8.60
CA ALA A 106 0.23 9.71 8.56
C ALA A 106 0.81 11.08 8.12
N ASN A 107 2.00 11.40 8.63
CA ASN A 107 2.66 12.70 8.46
C ASN A 107 4.05 12.57 7.83
N CYS A 108 4.27 11.49 7.08
CA CYS A 108 5.56 11.25 6.45
C CYS A 108 5.80 12.31 5.35
N ARG A 109 6.78 13.20 5.58
CA ARG A 109 7.33 14.07 4.54
C ARG A 109 8.33 13.25 3.73
N GLY A 110 7.81 12.54 2.73
CA GLY A 110 8.58 11.63 1.90
C GLY A 110 9.22 12.35 0.72
N THR A 111 10.52 12.10 0.48
CA THR A 111 11.18 12.43 -0.78
C THR A 111 11.50 11.13 -1.50
N ALA A 112 10.91 10.94 -2.69
CA ALA A 112 11.18 9.78 -3.52
C ALA A 112 12.55 9.90 -4.18
N VAL A 113 13.40 8.89 -4.03
CA VAL A 113 14.70 8.80 -4.71
C VAL A 113 14.68 7.56 -5.60
N VAL A 114 14.80 7.77 -6.91
CA VAL A 114 14.76 6.71 -7.93
C VAL A 114 15.93 6.86 -8.89
N GLY A 115 16.40 5.75 -9.46
CA GLY A 115 17.44 5.83 -10.49
C GLY A 115 17.83 4.47 -11.08
N THR A 116 18.96 4.44 -11.77
CA THR A 116 19.47 3.24 -12.45
C THR A 116 19.83 2.12 -11.46
N ARG A 117 19.64 0.87 -11.90
CA ARG A 117 20.09 -0.33 -11.18
C ARG A 117 21.61 -0.57 -11.27
N TYR A 118 22.28 0.12 -12.19
CA TYR A 118 23.71 0.03 -12.43
C TYR A 118 24.33 1.43 -12.48
N PRO A 119 24.40 2.13 -11.33
CA PRO A 119 25.02 3.45 -11.28
C PRO A 119 26.55 3.33 -11.41
N ASP A 120 27.15 4.35 -11.99
CA ASP A 120 28.58 4.57 -11.89
C ASP A 120 28.94 5.24 -10.55
N ASN A 121 30.24 5.43 -10.30
CA ASN A 121 30.72 6.06 -9.07
C ASN A 121 30.20 7.50 -8.90
N TYR A 122 29.96 8.20 -10.02
CA TYR A 122 29.42 9.55 -9.98
C TYR A 122 27.97 9.54 -9.46
N GLY A 123 27.11 8.69 -10.03
CA GLY A 123 25.71 8.55 -9.60
C GLY A 123 25.57 8.14 -8.13
N LEU A 124 26.44 7.24 -7.66
CA LEU A 124 26.49 6.87 -6.24
C LEU A 124 26.87 8.06 -5.36
N LYS A 125 27.90 8.81 -5.73
CA LYS A 125 28.35 9.99 -4.99
C LYS A 125 27.30 11.09 -4.96
N SER A 126 26.69 11.41 -6.11
CA SER A 126 25.62 12.40 -6.20
C SER A 126 24.40 12.01 -5.37
N THR A 127 24.00 10.73 -5.39
CA THR A 127 22.91 10.24 -4.54
C THR A 127 23.23 10.45 -3.07
N ALA A 128 24.46 10.13 -2.65
CA ALA A 128 24.88 10.29 -1.27
C ALA A 128 24.85 11.77 -0.83
N GLU A 129 25.35 12.68 -1.67
CA GLU A 129 25.34 14.12 -1.40
C GLU A 129 23.91 14.68 -1.30
N ILE A 130 23.03 14.32 -2.25
CA ILE A 130 21.64 14.76 -2.26
C ILE A 130 20.91 14.26 -1.02
N VAL A 131 20.98 12.95 -0.71
CA VAL A 131 20.27 12.37 0.44
C VAL A 131 20.75 12.99 1.75
N SER A 132 22.05 13.25 1.89
CA SER A 132 22.60 13.90 3.08
C SER A 132 22.06 15.31 3.33
N ALA A 133 21.64 16.00 2.27
CA ALA A 133 21.06 17.34 2.38
C ALA A 133 19.56 17.34 2.74
N LEU A 134 18.88 16.19 2.73
CA LEU A 134 17.44 16.06 2.97
C LEU A 134 17.07 15.92 4.45
N SER A 135 17.62 16.80 5.30
CA SER A 135 17.33 16.80 6.73
C SER A 135 15.82 16.92 7.02
N GLY A 136 15.32 16.08 7.94
CA GLY A 136 13.92 16.06 8.34
C GLY A 136 12.95 15.43 7.32
N GLN A 137 13.45 14.85 6.24
CA GLN A 137 12.67 14.09 5.26
C GLN A 137 12.79 12.59 5.53
N THR A 138 11.79 11.83 5.08
CA THR A 138 11.87 10.38 4.93
C THR A 138 12.26 10.04 3.51
N ILE A 139 13.27 9.22 3.31
CA ILE A 139 13.65 8.73 1.98
C ILE A 139 12.71 7.59 1.58
N VAL A 140 12.02 7.73 0.46
CA VAL A 140 11.12 6.72 -0.09
C VAL A 140 11.75 6.13 -1.35
N SER A 141 11.94 4.82 -1.41
CA SER A 141 12.51 4.17 -2.60
C SER A 141 12.05 2.71 -2.75
N GLY A 142 12.42 2.05 -3.85
CA GLY A 142 11.88 0.75 -4.26
C GLY A 142 12.65 -0.47 -3.78
N LEU A 143 13.67 -0.30 -2.93
CA LEU A 143 14.62 -1.36 -2.52
C LEU A 143 15.31 -2.09 -3.70
N ALA A 144 15.35 -1.49 -4.89
CA ALA A 144 16.09 -2.05 -6.01
C ALA A 144 17.61 -1.94 -5.81
N LEU A 145 18.37 -2.73 -6.56
CA LEU A 145 19.83 -2.53 -6.67
C LEU A 145 20.13 -1.14 -7.25
N GLY A 146 21.33 -0.62 -6.97
CA GLY A 146 21.79 0.66 -7.51
C GLY A 146 21.36 1.85 -6.67
N ILE A 147 20.74 2.84 -7.31
CA ILE A 147 20.41 4.14 -6.69
C ILE A 147 19.48 3.99 -5.49
N ASP A 148 18.45 3.14 -5.58
CA ASP A 148 17.52 2.89 -4.47
C ASP A 148 18.26 2.37 -3.23
N THR A 149 19.12 1.36 -3.39
CA THR A 149 19.97 0.83 -2.32
C THR A 149 20.87 1.92 -1.72
N ALA A 150 21.53 2.71 -2.56
CA ALA A 150 22.42 3.79 -2.12
C ALA A 150 21.66 4.87 -1.33
N ALA A 151 20.44 5.19 -1.75
CA ALA A 151 19.59 6.16 -1.07
C ALA A 151 19.17 5.68 0.32
N HIS A 152 18.71 4.43 0.44
CA HIS A 152 18.38 3.83 1.74
C HIS A 152 19.60 3.73 2.66
N GLN A 153 20.74 3.26 2.15
CA GLN A 153 21.98 3.18 2.93
C GLN A 153 22.38 4.56 3.44
N LYS A 154 22.34 5.59 2.58
CA LYS A 154 22.71 6.93 3.01
C LYS A 154 21.72 7.53 4.00
N ALA A 155 20.42 7.28 3.84
CA ALA A 155 19.41 7.68 4.80
C ALA A 155 19.74 7.13 6.19
N LEU A 156 20.04 5.83 6.29
CA LEU A 156 20.41 5.18 7.55
C LEU A 156 21.70 5.73 8.16
N GLU A 157 22.75 5.95 7.35
CA GLU A 157 24.02 6.53 7.81
C GLU A 157 23.84 7.93 8.41
N THR A 158 22.91 8.72 7.85
CA THR A 158 22.63 10.10 8.26
C THR A 158 21.51 10.19 9.30
N GLY A 159 20.96 9.05 9.74
CA GLY A 159 19.87 9.00 10.72
C GLY A 159 18.51 9.45 10.18
N LEU A 160 18.34 9.55 8.86
CA LEU A 160 17.06 9.83 8.22
C LEU A 160 16.16 8.58 8.23
N PRO A 161 14.85 8.72 8.49
CA PRO A 161 13.89 7.65 8.26
C PRO A 161 13.88 7.23 6.79
N THR A 162 13.60 5.96 6.52
CA THR A 162 13.46 5.47 5.15
C THR A 162 12.37 4.40 5.02
N ILE A 163 11.70 4.38 3.86
CA ILE A 163 10.61 3.45 3.49
C ILE A 163 10.97 2.82 2.16
#